data_AF-A0A813GZB9-F1
#
_entry.id   AF-A0A813GZB9-F1
#
_cell.length_a   1.000
_cell.length_b   1.000
_cell.length_c   1.000
_cell.angle_alpha   90.00
_cell.angle_beta   90.00
_cell.angle_gamma   90.00
#
_symmetry.space_group_name_H-M   'P 1'
#
loop_
_entity.id
_entity.type
_entity.pdbx_description
1 polymer ?
#
loop_
_entity_poly.entity_id
_entity_poly.type
_entity_poly.pdbx_seq_one_letter_code
_entity_poly.pdbx_strand_id
1 'polypeptide(L)'
;MTFALETAGPETQNNLQEVLFRSYFTEGKFPDVANLVAAAAEVGLPEAAARAALEDRRYEAGVKKEAEESSRVRGVSGVPHFFVNGRNAFSGAQPPEAILQALRSA
;
A
#
# COMPACT_ATOMS: atom_id res chain seq x y z
N MET A 1 -1.99 0.54 -5.15
CA MET A 1 -2.73 -0.62 -4.59
C MET A 1 -4.24 -0.54 -4.77
N THR A 2 -4.82 0.60 -5.18
CA THR A 2 -6.26 0.80 -5.40
C THR A 2 -6.89 -0.18 -6.39
N PHE A 3 -6.22 -0.48 -7.51
CA PHE A 3 -6.66 -1.48 -8.48
C PHE A 3 -7.00 -2.84 -7.84
N ALA A 4 -6.11 -3.39 -7.01
CA ALA A 4 -6.33 -4.68 -6.36
C ALA A 4 -7.50 -4.64 -5.37
N LEU A 5 -7.64 -3.53 -4.63
CA LEU A 5 -8.75 -3.32 -3.71
C LEU A 5 -10.10 -3.30 -4.44
N GLU A 6 -10.19 -2.53 -5.52
CA GLU A 6 -11.42 -2.38 -6.30
C GLU A 6 -11.83 -3.67 -7.02
N THR A 7 -10.87 -4.44 -7.51
CA THR A 7 -11.14 -5.61 -8.37
C THR A 7 -11.26 -6.92 -7.62
N ALA A 8 -10.55 -7.07 -6.50
CA ALA A 8 -10.43 -8.34 -5.79
C ALA A 8 -10.46 -8.21 -4.25
N GLY A 9 -10.75 -7.01 -3.73
CA GLY A 9 -10.97 -6.79 -2.30
C GLY A 9 -9.72 -6.62 -1.44
N PRO A 10 -9.90 -6.36 -0.13
CA PRO A 10 -8.83 -5.98 0.78
C PRO A 10 -7.83 -7.10 1.06
N GLU A 11 -8.25 -8.37 1.02
CA GLU A 11 -7.34 -9.50 1.21
C GLU A 11 -6.32 -9.59 0.07
N THR A 12 -6.79 -9.53 -1.19
CA THR A 12 -5.92 -9.52 -2.36
C THR A 12 -5.00 -8.29 -2.38
N GLN A 13 -5.52 -7.13 -1.98
CA GLN A 13 -4.73 -5.93 -1.81
C GLN A 13 -3.59 -6.13 -0.80
N ASN A 14 -3.89 -6.72 0.36
CA ASN A 14 -2.89 -7.01 1.38
C ASN A 14 -1.85 -8.01 0.88
N ASN A 15 -2.27 -9.11 0.26
CA ASN A 15 -1.37 -10.12 -0.27
C ASN A 15 -0.44 -9.54 -1.35
N LEU A 16 -0.95 -8.65 -2.20
CA LEU A 16 -0.11 -7.98 -3.21
C LEU A 16 0.92 -7.05 -2.57
N GLN A 17 0.56 -6.35 -1.47
CA GLN A 17 1.54 -5.56 -0.73
C GLN A 17 2.67 -6.44 -0.17
N GLU A 18 2.34 -7.59 0.41
CA GLU A 18 3.35 -8.54 0.92
C GLU A 18 4.27 -9.07 -0.19
N VAL A 19 3.70 -9.43 -1.35
CA VAL A 19 4.49 -9.86 -2.52
C VAL A 19 5.43 -8.74 -3.00
N LEU A 20 4.95 -7.49 -3.05
CA LEU A 20 5.78 -6.35 -3.44
C LEU A 20 6.90 -6.07 -2.44
N PHE A 21 6.62 -6.14 -1.14
CA PHE A 21 7.65 -5.99 -0.09
C PHE A 21 8.69 -7.10 -0.17
N ARG A 22 8.27 -8.36 -0.29
CA ARG A 22 9.20 -9.48 -0.48
C ARG A 22 10.06 -9.29 -1.74
N SER A 23 9.43 -8.98 -2.87
CA SER A 23 10.10 -8.78 -4.16
C SER A 23 11.18 -7.70 -4.10
N TYR A 24 10.87 -6.56 -3.46
CA TYR A 24 11.80 -5.45 -3.39
C TYR A 24 12.86 -5.63 -2.30
N PHE A 25 12.45 -5.89 -1.06
CA PHE A 25 13.35 -5.87 0.09
C PHE A 25 14.12 -7.18 0.30
N THR A 26 13.65 -8.29 -0.26
CA THR A 26 14.31 -9.61 -0.09
C THR A 26 14.89 -10.12 -1.40
N GLU A 27 14.18 -9.96 -2.51
CA GLU A 27 14.59 -10.54 -3.80
C GLU A 27 15.35 -9.55 -4.71
N GLY A 28 15.42 -8.27 -4.34
CA GLY A 28 16.15 -7.24 -5.09
C GLY A 28 15.52 -6.87 -6.45
N LYS A 29 14.24 -7.18 -6.65
CA LYS A 29 13.52 -6.86 -7.89
C LYS A 29 13.11 -5.39 -7.89
N PHE A 30 13.52 -4.66 -8.93
CA PHE A 30 13.08 -3.28 -9.14
C PHE A 30 11.60 -3.26 -9.56
N PRO A 31 10.77 -2.31 -9.06
CA PRO A 31 9.34 -2.25 -9.37
C PRO A 31 9.08 -1.66 -10.78
N ASP A 32 9.63 -2.28 -11.82
CA ASP A 32 9.26 -2.01 -13.20
C ASP A 32 7.92 -2.67 -13.58
N VAL A 33 7.39 -2.32 -14.75
CA VAL A 33 6.10 -2.83 -15.24
C VAL A 33 6.07 -4.37 -15.28
N ALA A 34 7.16 -5.01 -15.67
CA ALA A 34 7.19 -6.47 -15.78
C ALA A 34 7.09 -7.14 -14.40
N ASN A 35 7.87 -6.67 -13.43
CA ASN A 35 7.85 -7.19 -12.06
C ASN A 35 6.54 -6.87 -11.33
N LEU A 36 5.94 -5.70 -11.59
CA LEU A 36 4.64 -5.32 -11.01
C LEU A 36 3.49 -6.18 -11.56
N VAL A 37 3.49 -6.48 -12.85
CA VAL A 37 2.49 -7.39 -13.46
C VAL A 37 2.67 -8.81 -12.94
N ALA A 38 3.91 -9.29 -12.81
CA ALA A 38 4.20 -10.61 -12.23
C ALA A 38 3.73 -10.71 -10.76
N ALA A 39 3.97 -9.68 -9.96
CA ALA A 39 3.48 -9.62 -8.58
C ALA A 39 1.93 -9.66 -8.51
N ALA A 40 1.25 -8.95 -9.41
CA ALA A 40 -0.21 -8.98 -9.50
C ALA A 40 -0.72 -10.38 -9.88
N ALA A 41 -0.07 -11.06 -10.82
CA ALA A 41 -0.42 -12.42 -11.23
C ALA A 41 -0.26 -13.43 -10.08
N GLU A 42 0.77 -13.29 -9.24
CA GLU A 42 1.01 -14.17 -8.08
C GLU A 42 -0.17 -14.18 -7.10
N VAL A 43 -0.88 -13.06 -6.97
CA VAL A 43 -2.07 -12.94 -6.11
C VAL A 43 -3.39 -13.18 -6.85
N GLY A 44 -3.34 -13.70 -8.07
CA GLY A 44 -4.53 -14.06 -8.86
C GLY A 44 -5.16 -12.93 -9.67
N LEU A 45 -4.51 -11.77 -9.79
CA LEU A 45 -5.00 -10.69 -10.66
C LEU A 45 -4.59 -10.96 -12.12
N PRO A 46 -5.49 -10.76 -13.11
CA PRO A 46 -5.14 -10.97 -14.51
C PRO A 46 -4.03 -10.02 -14.99
N GLU A 47 -2.98 -10.55 -15.61
CA GLU A 47 -1.85 -9.76 -16.09
C GLU A 47 -2.26 -8.61 -17.03
N ALA A 48 -3.20 -8.88 -17.95
CA ALA A 48 -3.70 -7.87 -18.88
C ALA A 48 -4.40 -6.72 -18.16
N ALA A 49 -5.17 -7.03 -17.10
CA ALA A 49 -5.84 -6.02 -16.30
C ALA A 49 -4.84 -5.22 -15.45
N ALA A 50 -3.84 -5.89 -14.86
CA ALA A 50 -2.77 -5.23 -14.13
C ALA A 50 -1.96 -4.27 -15.01
N ARG A 51 -1.63 -4.68 -16.25
CA ARG A 51 -0.95 -3.82 -17.23
C ARG A 51 -1.80 -2.60 -17.60
N ALA A 52 -3.08 -2.80 -17.90
CA ALA A 52 -4.00 -1.71 -18.20
C ALA A 52 -4.11 -0.72 -17.02
N ALA A 53 -4.15 -1.22 -15.79
CA ALA A 53 -4.20 -0.38 -14.60
C ALA A 53 -2.93 0.46 -14.39
N LEU A 54 -1.75 -0.06 -14.76
CA LEU A 54 -0.48 0.70 -14.70
C LEU A 54 -0.43 1.86 -15.72
N GLU A 55 -1.16 1.75 -16.82
CA GLU A 55 -1.25 2.77 -17.87
C GLU A 55 -2.42 3.76 -17.64
N ASP A 56 -3.34 3.41 -16.74
CA ASP A 56 -4.54 4.19 -16.45
C ASP A 56 -4.23 5.35 -15.49
N ARG A 57 -4.25 6.57 -16.06
CA ARG A 57 -4.01 7.83 -15.34
C ARG A 57 -4.95 8.07 -14.16
N ARG A 58 -6.11 7.41 -14.10
CA ARG A 58 -7.03 7.54 -12.97
C ARG A 58 -6.40 6.99 -11.69
N TYR A 59 -5.68 5.88 -11.77
CA TYR A 59 -4.97 5.31 -10.62
C TYR A 59 -3.77 6.17 -10.21
N GLU A 60 -3.02 6.70 -11.18
CA GLU A 60 -1.92 7.64 -10.90
C GLU A 60 -2.43 8.89 -10.17
N ALA A 61 -3.51 9.50 -10.68
CA ALA A 61 -4.10 10.69 -10.08
C ALA A 61 -4.65 10.41 -8.67
N GLY A 62 -5.29 9.26 -8.47
CA GLY A 62 -5.80 8.84 -7.17
C GLY A 62 -4.69 8.71 -6.13
N VAL A 63 -3.61 7.98 -6.45
CA VAL A 63 -2.47 7.78 -5.54
C VAL A 63 -1.80 9.12 -5.20
N LYS A 64 -1.60 10.01 -6.18
CA LYS A 64 -1.03 11.34 -5.93
C LYS A 64 -1.89 12.17 -5.00
N LYS A 65 -3.20 12.19 -5.23
CA LYS A 65 -4.16 12.90 -4.39
C LYS A 65 -4.15 12.38 -2.94
N GLU A 66 -4.19 11.06 -2.75
CA GLU A 66 -4.14 10.45 -1.41
C GLU A 66 -2.84 10.79 -0.65
N ALA A 67 -1.70 10.78 -1.35
CA ALA A 67 -0.42 11.15 -0.76
C ALA A 67 -0.37 12.64 -0.36
N GLU A 68 -0.85 13.53 -1.22
CA GLU A 68 -0.94 14.97 -0.96
C GLU A 68 -1.87 15.28 0.22
N GLU A 69 -3.04 14.65 0.27
CA GLU A 69 -4.00 14.81 1.37
C GLU A 69 -3.41 14.31 2.69
N SER A 70 -2.74 13.15 2.68
CA SER A 70 -2.09 12.60 3.87
C SER A 70 -1.00 13.54 4.41
N SER A 71 -0.20 14.12 3.51
CA SER A 71 0.85 15.07 3.89
C SER A 71 0.27 16.40 4.40
N ARG A 72 -0.60 17.05 3.63
CA ARG A 72 -1.08 18.42 3.93
C ARG A 72 -2.13 18.47 5.03
N VAL A 73 -3.06 17.53 5.04
CA VAL A 73 -4.23 17.58 5.93
C VAL A 73 -3.97 16.80 7.21
N ARG A 74 -3.30 15.65 7.11
CA ARG A 74 -3.09 14.75 8.26
C ARG A 74 -1.71 14.88 8.91
N GLY A 75 -0.83 15.68 8.32
CA GLY A 75 0.52 15.95 8.84
C GLY A 75 1.47 14.76 8.72
N VAL A 76 1.22 13.84 7.78
CA VAL A 76 2.12 12.70 7.54
C VAL A 76 3.40 13.20 6.87
N SER A 77 4.54 13.05 7.54
CA SER A 77 5.85 13.47 7.05
C SER A 77 6.82 12.31 6.80
N GLY A 78 6.41 11.07 7.11
CA GLY A 78 7.23 9.87 6.95
C GLY A 78 6.40 8.59 7.03
N VAL A 79 7.02 7.46 6.72
CA VAL A 79 6.40 6.14 6.75
C VAL A 79 7.21 5.15 7.61
N PRO A 80 6.57 4.13 8.22
CA PRO A 80 5.12 3.95 8.30
C PRO A 80 4.46 4.95 9.28
N HIS A 81 3.18 5.26 9.07
CA HIS A 81 2.41 6.20 9.92
C HIS A 81 1.00 5.66 10.13
N PHE A 82 0.51 5.70 11.38
CA PHE A 82 -0.72 5.04 11.76
C PHE A 82 -1.70 5.99 12.44
N PHE A 83 -2.98 5.79 12.12
CA PHE A 83 -4.11 6.44 12.76
C PHE A 83 -4.97 5.38 13.45
N VAL A 84 -5.45 5.65 14.66
CA VAL A 84 -6.40 4.81 15.38
C VAL A 84 -7.60 5.68 15.74
N ASN A 85 -8.82 5.22 15.45
CA ASN A 85 -10.06 5.99 15.63
C ASN A 85 -10.01 7.42 15.01
N GLY A 86 -9.35 7.55 13.85
CA GLY A 86 -9.19 8.83 13.14
C GLY A 86 -8.17 9.80 13.76
N ARG A 87 -7.48 9.40 14.83
CA ARG A 87 -6.48 10.21 15.53
C ARG A 87 -5.07 9.70 15.23
N ASN A 88 -4.10 10.60 15.18
CA ASN A 88 -2.68 10.24 15.05
C ASN A 88 -2.28 9.31 16.21
N ALA A 89 -1.81 8.10 15.88
CA ALA A 89 -1.39 7.12 16.87
C ALA A 89 0.14 7.11 17.02
N PHE A 90 0.88 6.90 15.94
CA PHE A 90 2.34 6.91 15.93
C PHE A 90 2.92 7.06 14.52
N SER A 91 4.17 7.52 14.46
CA SER A 91 4.96 7.67 13.24
C SER A 91 6.28 6.90 13.36
N GLY A 92 6.74 6.34 12.25
CA GLY A 92 7.92 5.49 12.18
C GLY A 92 7.67 4.04 12.56
N ALA A 93 8.69 3.20 12.34
CA ALA A 93 8.66 1.81 12.76
C ALA A 93 8.63 1.73 14.29
N GLN A 94 7.54 1.16 14.83
CA GLN A 94 7.33 0.99 16.27
C GLN A 94 7.29 -0.50 16.62
N PRO A 95 7.73 -0.88 17.83
CA PRO A 95 7.63 -2.26 18.29
C PRO A 95 6.16 -2.67 18.51
N PRO A 96 5.79 -3.95 18.38
CA PRO A 96 4.42 -4.42 18.53
C PRO A 96 3.75 -4.00 19.84
N GLU A 97 4.52 -3.90 20.93
CA GLU A 97 4.04 -3.48 22.24
C GLU A 97 3.50 -2.05 22.23
N ALA A 98 4.17 -1.14 21.51
CA ALA A 98 3.74 0.25 21.37
C ALA A 98 2.45 0.34 20.56
N ILE A 99 2.31 -0.49 19.51
CA ILE A 99 1.09 -0.61 18.71
C ILE A 99 -0.06 -1.12 19.58
N LEU A 100 0.17 -2.19 20.37
CA LEU A 100 -0.83 -2.75 21.27
C LEU A 100 -1.28 -1.74 22.33
N GLN A 101 -0.35 -0.98 22.91
CA GLN A 101 -0.67 0.08 23.86
C GLN A 101 -1.53 1.18 23.21
N ALA A 102 -1.19 1.60 21.99
CA ALA A 102 -1.98 2.60 21.25
C ALA A 102 -3.41 2.11 21.02
N LEU A 103 -3.59 0.85 20.62
CA LEU A 103 -4.92 0.25 20.42
C LEU A 103 -5.74 0.14 21.72
N ARG A 104 -5.10 -0.18 22.85
CA ARG A 104 -5.78 -0.28 24.16
C ARG A 104 -6.21 1.07 24.72
N SER A 105 -5.55 2.15 24.30
CA SER A 105 -5.74 3.50 24.85
C SER A 105 -6.59 4.40 23.94
N ALA A 106 -7.12 3.84 22.83
CA ALA A 106 -7.83 4.55 21.78
C ALA A 106 -9.35 4.58 21.94
#